data_AF-A0A494C0H6-F1
#
_entry.id   AF-A0A494C0H6-F1
#
_cell.length_a   1.000
_cell.length_b   1.000
_cell.length_c   1.000
_cell.angle_alpha   90.00
_cell.angle_beta   90.00
_cell.angle_gamma   90.00
#
_symmetry.space_group_name_H-M   'P 1'
#
loop_
_entity.id
_entity.type
_entity.pdbx_description
1 polymer ?
#
loop_
_entity_poly.entity_id
_entity_poly.type
_entity_poly.pdbx_seq_one_letter_code
_entity_poly.pdbx_strand_id
1 'polypeptide(L)'
;MADRDSGSEQGGAALGSGGSLGHPGSGSGSGGGGGGGGGGGGSGGGGGGAPGGLQHETQELASKRVDIQNKRFYLDVKQNAKGRFLKIAEVGAGGNKSRLTLSMSV
;
A
#
# COMPACT_ATOMS: atom_id res chain seq x y z
N MET A 1 50.13 -30.44 12.79
CA MET A 1 49.13 -31.38 12.27
C MET A 1 47.80 -30.66 12.20
N ALA A 2 47.17 -30.64 11.03
CA ALA A 2 45.80 -30.18 10.85
C ALA A 2 45.00 -31.42 10.49
N ASP A 3 44.06 -31.81 11.34
CA ASP A 3 43.14 -32.91 11.05
C ASP A 3 41.73 -32.33 10.98
N ARG A 4 41.25 -32.28 9.74
CA ARG A 4 39.93 -31.84 9.30
C ARG A 4 38.98 -33.04 9.27
N ASP A 5 37.71 -32.75 9.55
CA ASP A 5 36.49 -33.39 9.04
C ASP A 5 36.22 -34.88 9.31
N SER A 6 35.09 -35.16 9.96
CA SER A 6 34.39 -36.44 9.85
C SER A 6 32.92 -36.27 10.25
N GLY A 7 32.01 -36.46 9.28
CA GLY A 7 30.57 -36.55 9.56
C GLY A 7 29.64 -36.32 8.36
N SER A 8 29.78 -37.12 7.30
CA SER A 8 28.71 -37.45 6.34
C SER A 8 27.62 -38.28 7.05
N GLU A 9 26.33 -38.37 6.69
CA GLU A 9 25.70 -38.75 5.44
C GLU A 9 24.18 -38.42 5.44
N GLN A 10 23.58 -38.67 4.28
CA GLN A 10 22.34 -38.18 3.70
C GLN A 10 21.22 -39.24 3.75
N GLY A 11 19.94 -38.82 3.82
CA GLY A 11 18.76 -39.67 3.57
C GLY A 11 17.55 -39.26 4.43
N GLY A 12 16.32 -39.13 3.96
CA GLY A 12 15.71 -39.46 2.67
C GLY A 12 14.31 -38.83 2.57
N ALA A 13 13.73 -38.93 1.39
CA ALA A 13 12.44 -38.38 1.00
C ALA A 13 11.24 -39.09 1.67
N ALA A 14 10.15 -38.36 1.89
CA ALA A 14 8.81 -38.93 1.91
C ALA A 14 7.77 -37.88 1.46
N LEU A 15 7.24 -38.11 0.26
CA LEU A 15 6.05 -37.47 -0.28
C LEU A 15 4.84 -38.11 0.41
N GLY A 16 3.96 -37.31 1.01
CA GLY A 16 2.74 -37.78 1.67
C GLY A 16 1.49 -37.18 1.03
N SER A 17 0.88 -37.95 0.13
CA SER A 17 -0.41 -37.68 -0.51
C SER A 17 -1.57 -38.28 0.28
N GLY A 18 -2.67 -37.53 0.42
CA GLY A 18 -4.04 -38.07 0.54
C GLY A 18 -4.55 -38.36 1.95
N GLY A 19 -5.77 -37.88 2.24
CA GLY A 19 -6.53 -38.28 3.42
C GLY A 19 -7.82 -37.48 3.57
N SER A 20 -8.93 -38.18 3.80
CA SER A 20 -10.31 -37.81 3.51
C SER A 20 -11.22 -37.88 4.75
N LEU A 21 -12.36 -37.17 4.72
CA LEU A 21 -13.65 -37.40 5.43
C LEU A 21 -13.82 -37.20 6.96
N GLY A 22 -14.96 -36.54 7.30
CA GLY A 22 -15.79 -36.68 8.53
C GLY A 22 -15.49 -35.67 9.66
N HIS A 23 -16.41 -35.08 10.46
CA HIS A 23 -17.86 -35.16 10.73
C HIS A 23 -18.28 -33.93 11.60
N PRO A 24 -19.58 -33.61 11.78
CA PRO A 24 -20.05 -32.40 12.46
C PRO A 24 -20.18 -32.55 13.99
N GLY A 25 -19.98 -31.45 14.73
CA GLY A 25 -20.16 -31.38 16.18
C GLY A 25 -21.26 -30.39 16.56
N SER A 26 -22.36 -30.93 17.10
CA SER A 26 -23.46 -30.22 17.76
C SER A 26 -23.00 -29.62 19.09
N GLY A 27 -23.43 -28.40 19.40
CA GLY A 27 -23.19 -27.74 20.70
C GLY A 27 -24.32 -26.76 21.02
N SER A 28 -25.32 -27.25 21.75
CA SER A 28 -26.40 -26.47 22.36
C SER A 28 -25.92 -25.72 23.60
N GLY A 29 -26.21 -24.41 23.70
CA GLY A 29 -25.94 -23.60 24.88
C GLY A 29 -26.88 -22.40 24.99
N SER A 30 -27.76 -22.45 25.97
CA SER A 30 -28.76 -21.46 26.40
C SER A 30 -28.17 -20.38 27.33
N GLY A 31 -28.71 -19.16 27.30
CA GLY A 31 -28.64 -18.22 28.43
C GLY A 31 -28.34 -16.78 28.04
N GLY A 32 -29.29 -15.88 28.26
CA GLY A 32 -29.25 -14.49 27.81
C GLY A 32 -28.70 -13.45 28.79
N GLY A 33 -28.97 -12.18 28.47
CA GLY A 33 -29.02 -11.07 29.42
C GLY A 33 -28.07 -9.90 29.13
N GLY A 34 -28.64 -8.69 29.04
CA GLY A 34 -28.02 -7.46 29.53
C GLY A 34 -27.41 -6.53 28.48
N GLY A 35 -28.04 -5.37 28.31
CA GLY A 35 -27.60 -4.32 27.38
C GLY A 35 -26.48 -3.41 27.90
N GLY A 36 -26.12 -2.45 27.05
CA GLY A 36 -25.17 -1.39 27.34
C GLY A 36 -24.80 -0.66 26.06
N GLY A 37 -25.40 0.50 25.83
CA GLY A 37 -25.17 1.32 24.65
C GLY A 37 -23.90 2.17 24.71
N GLY A 38 -23.63 2.83 23.59
CA GLY A 38 -22.83 4.06 23.53
C GLY A 38 -21.45 3.89 22.91
N GLY A 39 -21.20 4.61 21.82
CA GLY A 39 -19.84 4.86 21.33
C GLY A 39 -19.75 5.05 19.83
N GLY A 40 -20.20 6.20 19.34
CA GLY A 40 -20.00 6.62 17.96
C GLY A 40 -18.52 6.81 17.62
N GLY A 41 -18.20 6.59 16.34
CA GLY A 41 -16.89 6.84 15.75
C GLY A 41 -17.01 6.67 14.24
N GLY A 42 -17.44 7.74 13.59
CA GLY A 42 -17.75 7.78 12.16
C GLY A 42 -16.57 7.38 11.27
N SER A 43 -16.97 6.72 10.19
CA SER A 43 -16.31 6.60 8.89
C SER A 43 -15.18 7.61 8.61
N GLY A 44 -13.96 7.08 8.51
CA GLY A 44 -12.81 7.73 7.90
C GLY A 44 -12.19 6.84 6.82
N GLY A 45 -13.03 6.30 5.93
CA GLY A 45 -12.56 5.73 4.66
C GLY A 45 -11.94 6.84 3.82
N GLY A 46 -10.67 6.69 3.48
CA GLY A 46 -9.94 7.64 2.65
C GLY A 46 -8.75 6.92 2.05
N GLY A 47 -9.02 6.17 0.98
CA GLY A 47 -8.06 5.33 0.30
C GLY A 47 -6.73 6.03 0.06
N GLY A 48 -5.66 5.28 0.31
CA GLY A 48 -4.37 5.51 -0.29
C GLY A 48 -4.51 5.40 -1.82
N GLY A 49 -5.00 6.46 -2.44
CA GLY A 49 -4.91 6.67 -3.87
C GLY A 49 -3.46 7.01 -4.18
N ALA A 50 -2.58 6.01 -4.14
CA ALA A 50 -1.48 6.00 -5.07
C ALA A 50 -2.13 5.98 -6.46
N PRO A 51 -1.95 6.99 -7.32
CA PRO A 51 -2.39 6.88 -8.70
C PRO A 51 -1.39 5.96 -9.42
N GLY A 52 -1.44 4.67 -9.11
CA GLY A 52 -0.61 3.62 -9.72
C GLY A 52 -1.05 3.24 -11.14
N GLY A 53 -2.18 3.77 -11.62
CA GLY A 53 -2.84 3.27 -12.83
C GLY A 53 -2.47 3.93 -14.17
N LEU A 54 -1.65 4.98 -14.20
CA LEU A 54 -1.27 5.69 -15.45
C LEU A 54 0.25 5.87 -15.63
N GLN A 55 1.06 5.23 -14.77
CA GLN A 55 2.49 5.55 -14.63
C GLN A 55 3.36 5.05 -15.79
N HIS A 56 2.93 4.06 -16.59
CA HIS A 56 3.79 3.53 -17.65
C HIS A 56 4.01 4.47 -18.84
N GLU A 57 3.16 5.46 -19.09
CA GLU A 57 3.34 6.39 -20.24
C GLU A 57 4.09 7.68 -19.87
N THR A 58 4.17 8.01 -18.57
CA THR A 58 4.75 9.26 -18.10
C THR A 58 5.86 9.00 -17.09
N GLN A 59 7.10 9.25 -17.50
CA GLN A 59 8.28 9.19 -16.63
C GLN A 59 8.30 10.39 -15.69
N GLU A 60 8.53 10.14 -14.41
CA GLU A 60 8.84 11.19 -13.44
C GLU A 60 10.35 11.45 -13.45
N LEU A 61 10.75 12.69 -13.75
CA LEU A 61 12.15 13.10 -13.84
C LEU A 61 12.67 13.66 -12.52
N ALA A 62 11.86 14.47 -11.85
CA ALA A 62 12.18 15.04 -10.56
C ALA A 62 10.91 15.42 -9.81
N SER A 63 10.95 15.28 -8.50
CA SER A 63 9.85 15.65 -7.61
C SER A 63 10.38 16.43 -6.41
N LYS A 64 9.69 17.50 -6.05
CA LYS A 64 10.01 18.31 -4.89
C LYS A 64 8.74 18.72 -4.16
N ARG A 65 8.78 18.60 -2.85
CA ARG A 65 7.81 19.23 -1.96
C ARG A 65 8.37 20.52 -1.39
N VAL A 66 7.54 21.56 -1.38
CA VAL A 66 7.82 22.84 -0.73
C VAL A 66 6.66 23.17 0.20
N ASP A 67 6.97 23.41 1.47
CA ASP A 67 6.01 23.85 2.46
C ASP A 67 6.14 25.36 2.63
N ILE A 68 5.05 26.10 2.40
CA ILE A 68 4.99 27.56 2.55
C ILE A 68 3.76 27.89 3.39
N GLN A 69 3.97 28.53 4.55
CA GLN A 69 2.91 28.79 5.52
C GLN A 69 2.15 27.48 5.89
N ASN A 70 0.82 27.47 5.75
CA ASN A 70 -0.05 26.32 5.99
C ASN A 70 -0.37 25.54 4.70
N LYS A 71 0.43 25.73 3.64
CA LYS A 71 0.23 25.11 2.33
C LYS A 71 1.40 24.19 1.96
N ARG A 72 1.07 23.11 1.27
CA ARG A 72 2.04 22.15 0.71
C ARG A 72 1.98 22.22 -0.81
N PHE A 73 3.12 22.47 -1.42
CA PHE A 73 3.29 22.49 -2.86
C PHE A 73 4.04 21.23 -3.29
N TYR A 74 3.51 20.54 -4.30
CA TYR A 74 4.16 19.41 -4.94
C TYR A 74 4.49 19.81 -6.37
N LEU A 75 5.77 19.75 -6.71
CA LEU A 75 6.31 20.10 -8.01
C LEU A 75 6.89 18.83 -8.64
N ASP A 76 6.26 18.34 -9.69
CA ASP A 76 6.71 17.14 -10.40
C ASP A 76 7.09 17.52 -11.84
N VAL A 77 8.38 17.40 -12.18
CA VAL A 77 8.84 17.44 -13.57
C VAL A 77 8.66 16.04 -14.14
N LYS A 78 7.87 15.93 -15.22
CA LYS A 78 7.55 14.67 -15.86
C LYS A 78 7.77 14.76 -17.38
N GLN A 79 7.90 13.60 -18.02
CA GLN A 79 8.08 13.46 -19.46
C GLN A 79 7.17 12.36 -19.99
N ASN A 80 6.48 12.63 -21.10
CA ASN A 80 5.73 11.63 -21.86
C ASN A 80 6.07 11.76 -23.36
N ALA A 81 5.39 11.00 -24.21
CA ALA A 81 5.60 11.04 -25.67
C ALA A 81 5.38 12.43 -26.31
N LYS A 82 4.65 13.34 -25.66
CA LYS A 82 4.38 14.71 -26.16
C LYS A 82 5.44 15.72 -25.73
N GLY A 83 6.30 15.38 -24.77
CA GLY A 83 7.36 16.26 -24.28
C GLY A 83 7.47 16.32 -22.75
N ARG A 84 8.20 17.33 -22.26
CA ARG A 84 8.43 17.58 -20.83
C ARG A 84 7.44 18.61 -20.28
N PHE A 85 7.00 18.40 -19.04
CA PHE A 85 6.05 19.29 -18.38
C PHE A 85 6.25 19.31 -16.87
N LEU A 86 5.82 20.38 -16.23
CA LEU A 86 5.80 20.57 -14.79
C LEU A 86 4.36 20.49 -14.27
N LYS A 87 4.07 19.58 -13.34
CA LYS A 87 2.82 19.57 -12.57
C LYS A 87 3.05 20.24 -11.23
N ILE A 88 2.20 21.21 -10.89
CA ILE A 88 2.19 21.87 -9.59
C ILE A 88 0.86 21.56 -8.92
N ALA A 89 0.89 21.03 -7.70
CA ALA A 89 -0.28 20.87 -6.86
C ALA A 89 -0.10 21.66 -5.56
N GLU A 90 -1.07 22.51 -5.23
CA GLU A 90 -1.20 23.18 -3.94
C GLU A 90 -2.22 22.41 -3.09
N VAL A 91 -1.88 22.16 -1.83
CA VAL A 91 -2.78 21.59 -0.83
C VAL A 91 -2.78 22.50 0.39
N GLY A 92 -3.93 23.13 0.67
CA GLY A 92 -4.14 23.94 1.86
C GLY A 92 -4.64 23.11 3.05
N ALA A 93 -4.46 23.66 4.25
CA ALA A 93 -4.88 23.02 5.51
C ALA A 93 -6.40 22.74 5.60
N GLY A 94 -7.23 23.51 4.88
CA GLY A 94 -8.68 23.33 4.84
C GLY A 94 -9.19 22.33 3.80
N GLY A 95 -8.29 21.53 3.20
CA GLY A 95 -8.65 20.55 2.17
C GLY A 95 -8.83 21.15 0.76
N ASN A 96 -8.68 22.47 0.61
CA ASN A 96 -8.65 23.11 -0.71
C ASN A 96 -7.40 22.65 -1.48
N LYS A 97 -7.60 22.19 -2.72
CA LYS A 97 -6.54 21.70 -3.60
C LYS A 97 -6.63 22.39 -4.95
N SER A 98 -5.51 22.93 -5.42
CA SER A 98 -5.38 23.57 -6.73
C SER A 98 -4.30 22.86 -7.55
N ARG A 99 -4.48 22.75 -8.87
CA ARG A 99 -3.50 22.10 -9.75
C ARG A 99 -3.27 22.90 -11.02
N LEU A 100 -2.00 23.02 -11.40
CA LEU A 100 -1.54 23.62 -12.65
C LEU A 100 -0.60 22.65 -13.36
N THR A 101 -0.66 22.58 -14.69
CA THR A 101 0.31 21.83 -15.52
C THR A 101 0.85 22.76 -16.59
N LEU A 102 2.17 22.85 -16.69
CA LEU A 102 2.88 23.75 -17.60
C LEU A 102 3.76 22.93 -18.55
N SER A 103 3.63 23.14 -19.85
CA SER A 103 4.57 22.62 -20.84
C SER A 103 5.91 23.33 -20.72
N MET A 104 7.02 22.59 -20.81
CA MET A 104 8.36 23.17 -20.85
C MET A 104 8.85 23.16 -22.30
N SER A 105 9.41 24.27 -22.76
CA SER A 105 10.20 24.27 -23.99
C SER A 105 11.42 23.37 -23.78
N VAL A 106 11.67 22.46 -24.72
CA VAL A 106 12.77 21.49 -24.65
C VAL A 106 13.85 21.79 -25.66
#